data_AF-A0A7D9E689-F1
#
_entry.id   AF-A0A7D9E689-F1
#
_cell.length_a   1.000
_cell.length_b   1.000
_cell.length_c   1.000
_cell.angle_alpha   90.00
_cell.angle_beta   90.00
_cell.angle_gamma   90.00
#
_symmetry.space_group_name_H-M   'P 1'
#
loop_
_entity.id
_entity.type
_entity.pdbx_description
1 polymer ?
#
loop_
_entity_poly.entity_id
_entity_poly.type
_entity_poly.pdbx_seq_one_letter_code
_entity_poly.pdbx_strand_id
1 'polypeptide(L)'
;QIAEIVNSGIQPLCNSLYYQYGGYDKCNEQCAQAVEKGFVAIEQILEKTAGKFCIDNDITIADVCLAPQVYRGVGFGVDLASFPKIDEIWKRLCDVEAVRSTHPDNEPDYES
;
A
#
# COMPACT_ATOMS: atom_id res chain seq x y z
N GLN A 1 -8.26 -7.99 10.13
CA GLN A 1 -7.82 -6.67 10.62
C GLN A 1 -7.08 -5.86 9.56
N ILE A 2 -5.94 -6.27 9.01
CA ILE A 2 -5.26 -5.51 7.93
C ILE A 2 -6.15 -5.33 6.69
N ALA A 3 -6.78 -6.41 6.20
CA ALA A 3 -7.70 -6.34 5.07
C ALA A 3 -8.92 -5.41 5.30
N GLU A 4 -9.35 -5.27 6.55
CA GLU A 4 -10.48 -4.41 6.93
C GLU A 4 -10.08 -2.94 7.00
N ILE A 5 -8.87 -2.65 7.48
CA ILE A 5 -8.27 -1.30 7.46
C ILE A 5 -8.06 -0.84 6.01
N VAL A 6 -7.59 -1.73 5.15
CA VAL A 6 -7.39 -1.46 3.72
C VAL A 6 -8.73 -1.17 3.02
N ASN A 7 -9.78 -1.94 3.31
CA ASN A 7 -11.11 -1.78 2.70
C ASN A 7 -11.90 -0.58 3.26
N SER A 8 -11.74 -0.23 4.55
CA SER A 8 -12.51 0.85 5.19
C SER A 8 -11.82 2.22 5.20
N GLY A 9 -10.48 2.26 5.21
CA GLY A 9 -9.72 3.50 5.39
C GLY A 9 -9.21 4.16 4.10
N ILE A 10 -9.03 3.40 3.02
CA ILE A 10 -8.29 3.89 1.83
C ILE A 10 -9.15 3.96 0.56
N GLN A 11 -10.29 3.28 0.51
CA GLN A 11 -11.12 3.20 -0.70
C GLN A 11 -12.09 4.36 -1.01
N PRO A 12 -12.60 5.19 -0.07
CA PRO A 12 -13.54 6.25 -0.46
C PRO A 12 -12.90 7.54 -1.01
N LEU A 13 -11.57 7.72 -0.93
CA LEU A 13 -10.90 8.97 -1.33
C LEU A 13 -9.96 8.84 -2.53
N CYS A 14 -9.47 7.63 -2.84
CA CYS A 14 -8.66 7.38 -4.03
C CYS A 14 -9.49 6.95 -5.26
N ASN A 15 -10.82 7.06 -5.20
CA ASN A 15 -11.66 6.75 -6.36
C ASN A 15 -11.65 7.95 -7.33
N SER A 16 -11.61 7.65 -8.63
CA SER A 16 -11.42 8.58 -9.75
C SER A 16 -12.36 9.81 -9.78
N LEU A 17 -13.37 9.88 -8.92
CA LEU A 17 -14.36 10.97 -8.83
C LEU A 17 -13.83 12.24 -8.15
N TYR A 18 -12.82 12.18 -7.26
CA TYR A 18 -12.30 13.40 -6.61
C TYR A 18 -11.41 14.24 -7.53
N TYR A 19 -10.87 13.64 -8.60
CA TYR A 19 -10.07 14.33 -9.62
C TYR A 19 -10.85 15.46 -10.32
N GLN A 20 -12.18 15.41 -10.32
CA GLN A 20 -13.00 16.42 -11.00
C GLN A 20 -13.20 17.73 -10.21
N TYR A 21 -12.84 17.80 -8.92
CA TYR A 21 -13.23 18.95 -8.07
C TYR A 21 -12.09 19.70 -7.35
N GLY A 22 -10.85 19.18 -7.30
CA GLY A 22 -9.82 19.70 -6.38
C GLY A 22 -8.46 20.13 -6.96
N GLY A 23 -8.15 19.80 -8.22
CA GLY A 23 -6.80 19.92 -8.77
C GLY A 23 -5.88 18.77 -8.33
N TYR A 24 -4.98 18.36 -9.23
CA TYR A 24 -4.16 17.14 -9.12
C TYR A 24 -3.31 17.10 -7.83
N ASP A 25 -2.62 18.19 -7.49
CA ASP A 25 -1.66 18.21 -6.39
C ASP A 25 -2.31 18.15 -5.01
N LYS A 26 -3.43 18.86 -4.82
CA LYS A 26 -4.15 18.88 -3.53
C LYS A 26 -4.82 17.55 -3.23
N CYS A 27 -5.31 16.87 -4.26
CA CYS A 27 -5.86 15.52 -4.14
C CYS A 27 -4.76 14.52 -3.73
N ASN A 28 -3.56 14.64 -4.30
CA ASN A 28 -2.43 13.78 -3.97
C ASN A 28 -1.95 13.96 -2.52
N GLU A 29 -1.86 15.20 -2.03
CA GLU A 29 -1.48 15.47 -0.64
C GLU A 29 -2.48 14.86 0.36
N GLN A 30 -3.78 14.99 0.09
CA GLN A 30 -4.83 14.40 0.93
C GLN A 30 -4.79 12.85 0.89
N CYS A 31 -4.48 12.27 -0.27
CA CYS A 31 -4.30 10.83 -0.42
C CYS A 31 -3.06 10.35 0.35
N ALA A 32 -1.93 11.04 0.24
CA ALA A 32 -0.70 10.73 0.98
C ALA A 32 -0.97 10.73 2.49
N GLN A 33 -1.63 11.77 3.02
CA GLN A 33 -1.98 11.86 4.44
C GLN A 33 -2.91 10.73 4.90
N ALA A 34 -3.85 10.30 4.05
CA ALA A 34 -4.74 9.18 4.36
C ALA A 34 -3.98 7.84 4.38
N VAL A 35 -3.07 7.65 3.43
CA VAL A 35 -2.22 6.46 3.35
C VAL A 35 -1.26 6.39 4.54
N GLU A 36 -0.60 7.50 4.90
CA GLU A 36 0.28 7.58 6.07
C GLU A 36 -0.44 7.19 7.37
N LYS A 37 -1.66 7.69 7.58
CA LYS A 37 -2.47 7.29 8.74
C LYS A 37 -2.77 5.79 8.75
N GLY A 38 -3.06 5.22 7.58
CA GLY A 38 -3.22 3.78 7.42
C GLY A 38 -1.94 3.02 7.75
N PHE A 39 -0.79 3.51 7.28
CA PHE A 39 0.51 2.90 7.52
C PHE A 39 0.91 2.93 8.99
N VAL A 40 0.61 4.00 9.73
CA VAL A 40 0.81 4.02 11.20
C VAL A 40 0.08 2.86 11.87
N ALA A 41 -1.18 2.61 11.49
CA ALA A 41 -1.96 1.53 12.08
C ALA A 41 -1.43 0.14 11.66
N ILE A 42 -1.03 -0.02 10.40
CA ILE A 42 -0.48 -1.27 9.89
C ILE A 42 0.87 -1.57 10.56
N GLU A 43 1.76 -0.59 10.67
CA GLU A 43 3.08 -0.72 11.30
C GLU A 43 2.97 -1.26 12.73
N GLN A 44 2.04 -0.72 13.53
CA GLN A 44 1.78 -1.20 14.90
C GLN A 44 1.26 -2.64 14.97
N ILE A 45 0.53 -3.09 13.93
CA ILE A 45 0.08 -4.48 13.84
C ILE A 45 1.27 -5.37 13.48
N LEU A 46 2.11 -4.95 12.53
CA LEU A 46 3.27 -5.67 12.06
C LEU A 46 4.33 -5.84 13.15
N GLU A 47 4.48 -4.88 14.07
CA GLU A 47 5.34 -5.04 15.26
C GLU A 47 5.05 -6.31 16.07
N LYS A 48 3.80 -6.79 16.04
CA LYS A 48 3.34 -7.95 16.82
C LYS A 48 3.21 -9.22 16.00
N THR A 49 3.12 -9.10 14.69
CA THR A 49 2.70 -10.20 13.80
C THR A 49 3.73 -10.55 12.74
N ALA A 50 4.58 -9.60 12.35
CA ALA A 50 5.51 -9.79 11.26
C ALA A 50 6.71 -10.67 11.67
N GLY A 51 7.03 -11.64 10.81
CA GLY A 51 8.33 -12.29 10.77
C GLY A 51 9.09 -11.84 9.51
N LYS A 52 9.24 -12.75 8.55
CA LYS A 52 9.75 -12.43 7.21
C LYS A 52 8.75 -11.61 6.38
N PHE A 53 7.46 -11.92 6.51
CA PHE A 53 6.34 -11.26 5.82
C PHE A 53 5.36 -10.67 6.84
N CYS A 54 4.18 -10.21 6.42
CA CYS A 54 3.17 -9.63 7.31
C CYS A 54 2.79 -10.55 8.49
N ILE A 55 2.84 -11.87 8.31
CA ILE A 55 2.54 -12.86 9.34
C ILE A 55 3.62 -13.94 9.30
N ASP A 56 4.39 -14.08 10.38
CA ASP A 56 5.46 -15.07 10.49
C ASP A 56 6.35 -15.11 9.23
N ASN A 57 6.56 -16.29 8.63
CA ASN A 57 7.53 -16.49 7.55
C ASN A 57 6.92 -16.76 6.17
N ASP A 58 5.59 -16.81 6.07
CA ASP A 58 4.87 -17.17 4.84
C ASP A 58 4.12 -15.97 4.27
N ILE A 59 3.99 -15.92 2.94
CA ILE A 59 3.16 -14.92 2.26
C ILE A 59 1.69 -15.26 2.56
N THR A 60 0.96 -14.26 3.04
CA THR A 60 -0.46 -14.37 3.37
C THR A 60 -1.29 -13.36 2.60
N ILE A 61 -2.61 -13.42 2.78
CA ILE A 61 -3.51 -12.39 2.24
C ILE A 61 -3.17 -10.99 2.76
N ALA A 62 -2.51 -10.86 3.93
CA ALA A 62 -2.09 -9.57 4.45
C ALA A 62 -1.03 -8.92 3.55
N ASP A 63 -0.08 -9.70 3.03
CA ASP A 63 0.94 -9.23 2.08
C ASP A 63 0.33 -8.82 0.75
N VAL A 64 -0.60 -9.62 0.24
CA VAL A 64 -1.35 -9.33 -1.00
C VAL A 64 -2.15 -8.03 -0.88
N CYS A 65 -2.73 -7.75 0.29
CA CYS A 65 -3.43 -6.50 0.55
C CYS A 65 -2.47 -5.31 0.82
N LEU A 66 -1.30 -5.56 1.40
CA LEU A 66 -0.32 -4.52 1.73
C LEU A 66 0.38 -3.99 0.48
N ALA A 67 0.84 -4.88 -0.40
CA ALA A 67 1.59 -4.54 -1.62
C ALA A 67 0.98 -3.39 -2.46
N PRO A 68 -0.31 -3.44 -2.87
CA PRO A 68 -0.90 -2.35 -3.66
C PRO A 68 -1.02 -1.03 -2.88
N GLN A 69 -1.13 -1.07 -1.55
CA GLN A 69 -1.19 0.13 -0.72
C GLN A 69 0.16 0.80 -0.61
N VAL A 70 1.23 0.01 -0.44
CA VAL A 70 2.62 0.50 -0.44
C VAL A 70 2.97 1.12 -1.79
N TYR A 71 2.63 0.45 -2.89
CA TYR A 71 2.84 0.98 -4.24
C TYR A 71 2.15 2.34 -4.44
N ARG A 72 0.86 2.45 -4.06
CA ARG A 72 0.13 3.71 -4.14
C ARG A 72 0.71 4.79 -3.23
N GLY A 73 1.09 4.43 -2.00
CA GLY A 73 1.71 5.37 -1.06
C GLY A 73 2.99 5.99 -1.61
N VAL A 74 3.88 5.16 -2.17
CA VAL A 74 5.09 5.63 -2.85
C VAL A 74 4.74 6.52 -4.04
N GLY A 75 3.73 6.15 -4.83
CA GLY A 75 3.22 6.97 -5.94
C GLY A 75 2.69 8.35 -5.51
N PHE A 76 2.18 8.47 -4.29
CA PHE A 76 1.77 9.75 -3.70
C PHE A 76 2.88 10.48 -2.92
N GLY A 77 4.10 9.94 -2.90
CA GLY A 77 5.27 10.57 -2.25
C GLY A 77 5.42 10.27 -0.76
N VAL A 78 4.75 9.24 -0.22
CA VAL A 78 4.92 8.81 1.17
C VAL A 78 6.30 8.20 1.37
N ASP A 79 7.03 8.67 2.39
CA ASP A 79 8.34 8.15 2.76
C ASP A 79 8.22 6.88 3.63
N LEU A 80 8.55 5.73 3.04
CA LEU A 80 8.54 4.43 3.73
C LEU A 80 9.60 4.32 4.82
N ALA A 81 10.62 5.18 4.87
CA ALA A 81 11.60 5.17 5.96
C ALA A 81 10.95 5.43 7.34
N SER A 82 9.76 6.05 7.36
CA SER A 82 8.96 6.24 8.58
C SER A 82 8.24 4.96 9.05
N PHE A 83 8.24 3.89 8.24
CA PHE A 83 7.52 2.65 8.45
C PHE A 83 8.44 1.44 8.19
N PRO A 84 9.44 1.20 9.05
CA PRO A 84 10.53 0.26 8.79
C PRO A 84 10.08 -1.19 8.55
N LYS A 85 9.01 -1.66 9.21
CA LYS A 85 8.46 -3.02 8.97
C LYS A 85 7.77 -3.11 7.62
N ILE A 86 6.96 -2.11 7.27
CA ILE A 86 6.36 -2.02 5.94
C ILE A 86 7.47 -1.99 4.86
N ASP A 87 8.50 -1.17 5.03
CA ASP A 87 9.62 -1.05 4.08
C ASP A 87 10.39 -2.38 3.92
N GLU A 88 10.73 -3.05 5.03
CA GLU A 88 11.38 -4.36 4.99
C GLU A 88 10.55 -5.43 4.27
N ILE A 89 9.26 -5.51 4.59
CA ILE A 89 8.34 -6.48 3.96
C ILE A 89 8.16 -6.15 2.49
N TRP A 90 7.99 -4.88 2.14
CA TRP A 90 7.87 -4.42 0.76
C TRP A 90 9.08 -4.82 -0.08
N LYS A 91 10.31 -4.57 0.41
CA LYS A 91 11.54 -5.01 -0.26
C LYS A 91 11.54 -6.51 -0.52
N ARG A 92 11.15 -7.31 0.47
CA ARG A 92 11.07 -8.78 0.31
C ARG A 92 9.99 -9.20 -0.68
N LEU A 93 8.84 -8.51 -0.72
CA LEU A 93 7.77 -8.80 -1.68
C LEU A 93 8.16 -8.42 -3.11
N CYS A 94 8.91 -7.33 -3.31
CA CYS A 94 9.45 -6.96 -4.62
C CYS A 94 10.41 -8.01 -5.19
N ASP A 95 11.14 -8.72 -4.32
CA ASP A 95 12.03 -9.82 -4.71
C ASP A 95 11.28 -11.13 -5.03
N VAL A 96 9.99 -11.22 -4.70
CA VAL A 96 9.16 -12.39 -5.00
C VAL A 96 8.54 -12.21 -6.39
N GLU A 97 9.01 -13.02 -7.34
CA GLU A 97 8.60 -13.01 -8.75
C GLU A 97 7.06 -13.03 -8.96
N ALA A 98 6.31 -13.66 -8.05
CA ALA A 98 4.84 -13.71 -8.12
C ALA A 98 4.16 -12.33 -7.93
N VAL A 99 4.77 -11.42 -7.15
CA VAL A 99 4.29 -10.03 -6.98
C VAL A 99 4.69 -9.19 -8.19
N ARG A 100 5.82 -9.51 -8.82
CA ARG A 100 6.30 -8.87 -10.05
C ARG A 100 5.36 -9.13 -11.24
N SER A 101 4.80 -10.34 -11.34
CA SER A 101 3.86 -10.68 -12.42
C SER A 101 2.49 -10.02 -12.31
N THR A 102 2.07 -9.58 -11.12
CA THR A 102 0.81 -8.83 -10.89
C THR A 102 1.03 -7.32 -10.81
N HIS A 103 2.20 -6.84 -11.21
CA HIS A 103 2.51 -5.41 -11.25
C HIS A 103 1.54 -4.72 -12.23
N PRO A 104 0.99 -3.53 -11.92
CA PRO A 104 0.05 -2.82 -12.80
C PRO A 104 0.59 -2.62 -14.23
N ASP A 105 1.91 -2.45 -14.37
CA ASP A 105 2.58 -2.31 -15.68
C ASP A 105 2.57 -3.59 -16.53
N ASN A 106 2.21 -4.75 -15.95
CA ASN A 106 2.12 -6.04 -16.65
C ASN A 106 0.67 -6.44 -16.94
N GLU A 107 -0.32 -5.68 -16.48
CA GLU A 107 -1.73 -5.91 -16.82
C GLU A 107 -2.00 -5.40 -18.25
N PRO A 108 -2.53 -6.24 -19.15
CA PRO A 108 -2.77 -5.88 -20.56
C PRO A 108 -3.81 -4.77 -20.78
N ASP A 109 -4.43 -4.26 -19.71
CA ASP A 109 -5.39 -3.16 -19.71
C ASP A 109 -4.78 -1.79 -19.33
N TYR A 110 -3.45 -1.69 -19.17
CA TYR A 110 -2.78 -0.39 -18.98
C TYR A 110 -2.66 0.36 -20.32
N GLU A 111 -3.70 1.12 -20.69
CA GLU A 111 -3.60 2.11 -21.78
C GLU A 111 -2.78 3.33 -21.32
N SER A 112 -1.80 3.69 -22.15
CA SER A 112 -0.90 4.84 -22.07
C SER A 112 -1.60 6.20 -22.11
#